data_AF-A0A1S3BF44-F1
#
_entry.id   AF-A0A1S3BF44-F1
#
_cell.length_a   1.000
_cell.length_b   1.000
_cell.length_c   1.000
_cell.angle_alpha   90.00
_cell.angle_beta   90.00
_cell.angle_gamma   90.00
#
_symmetry.space_group_name_H-M   'P 1'
#
loop_
_entity.id
_entity.type
_entity.pdbx_description
1 polymer ?
#
loop_
_entity_poly.entity_id
_entity_poly.type
_entity_poly.pdbx_seq_one_letter_code
_entity_poly.pdbx_strand_id
1 'polypeptide(L)'
;MAKKQSVSFSPVFLVVATAVVVLFAGQAQGVDICAQAEYVPLCRSVVKGASDPTVAIKTAIQHLSFETKRAKTASSILGNKQAIDACTQNYDSALDNLQKSLEYLQIKDLPSLRVMLSGALSFYVSCTDAVAEVSTFGVVKMAKNVEKTDTALQHLAGNCLHIASLLK
;
A
#
# COMPACT_ATOMS: atom_id res chain seq x y z
N MET A 1 64.29 23.29 56.89
CA MET A 1 63.94 24.50 56.10
C MET A 1 63.19 24.07 54.84
N ALA A 2 62.13 24.82 54.52
CA ALA A 2 61.39 24.89 53.26
C ALA A 2 60.67 23.62 52.69
N LYS A 3 59.36 23.80 52.56
CA LYS A 3 58.28 22.99 52.00
C LYS A 3 58.15 23.25 50.49
N LYS A 4 57.76 22.25 49.69
CA LYS A 4 56.98 22.33 48.43
C LYS A 4 56.57 20.90 48.01
N GLN A 5 55.38 20.46 48.39
CA GLN A 5 54.12 20.47 47.64
C GLN A 5 53.95 19.28 46.67
N SER A 6 52.97 18.47 47.05
CA SER A 6 52.41 17.24 46.51
C SER A 6 51.46 17.46 45.32
N VAL A 7 51.43 16.51 44.37
CA VAL A 7 50.21 16.11 43.63
C VAL A 7 50.25 14.59 43.40
N SER A 8 49.09 13.95 43.55
CA SER A 8 48.85 12.50 43.71
C SER A 8 47.68 12.04 42.82
N PHE A 9 47.64 10.71 42.56
CA PHE A 9 46.55 9.85 42.01
C PHE A 9 46.21 10.02 40.51
N SER A 10 45.88 9.01 39.69
CA SER A 10 45.59 7.57 39.86
C SER A 10 45.61 6.88 38.47
N PRO A 11 45.76 5.55 38.35
CA PRO A 11 45.72 4.83 37.07
C PRO A 11 44.27 4.51 36.69
N VAL A 12 43.81 4.99 35.52
CA VAL A 12 42.42 4.82 35.06
C VAL A 12 42.40 4.06 33.74
N PHE A 13 41.98 2.80 33.85
CA PHE A 13 41.10 2.02 32.95
C PHE A 13 41.47 1.87 31.46
N LEU A 14 41.83 0.63 31.09
CA LEU A 14 41.67 0.09 29.75
C LEU A 14 40.99 -1.28 29.85
N VAL A 15 39.66 -1.24 30.07
CA VAL A 15 38.78 -2.42 29.93
C VAL A 15 38.17 -2.35 28.53
N VAL A 16 38.68 -3.17 27.62
CA VAL A 16 38.06 -3.36 26.29
C VAL A 16 36.88 -4.30 26.49
N ALA A 17 35.71 -3.73 26.78
CA ALA A 17 34.45 -4.46 26.76
C ALA A 17 34.02 -4.64 25.30
N THR A 18 34.23 -5.84 24.75
CA THR A 18 33.59 -6.28 23.51
C THR A 18 32.09 -6.40 23.76
N ALA A 19 31.35 -5.33 23.51
CA ALA A 19 29.90 -5.35 23.45
C ALA A 19 29.48 -6.10 22.19
N VAL A 20 29.17 -7.39 22.33
CA VAL A 20 28.37 -8.12 21.34
C VAL A 20 26.98 -7.51 21.38
N VAL A 21 26.71 -6.59 20.46
CA VAL A 21 25.36 -6.08 20.21
C VAL A 21 24.58 -7.23 19.56
N VAL A 22 23.96 -8.06 20.39
CA VAL A 22 22.90 -8.96 19.93
C VAL A 22 21.74 -8.04 19.54
N LEU A 23 21.63 -7.75 18.25
CA LEU A 23 20.42 -7.23 17.63
C LEU A 23 19.33 -8.28 17.84
N PHE A 24 18.66 -8.22 18.99
CA PHE A 24 17.32 -8.76 19.10
C PHE A 24 16.45 -7.89 18.19
N ALA A 25 16.37 -8.29 16.91
CA ALA A 25 15.23 -7.96 16.08
C ALA A 25 14.02 -8.51 16.83
N GLY A 26 13.38 -7.64 17.61
CA GLY A 26 12.10 -7.93 18.23
C GLY A 26 11.12 -8.22 17.10
N GLN A 27 10.99 -9.49 16.72
CA GLN A 27 9.75 -9.99 16.13
C GLN A 27 8.73 -9.89 17.26
N ALA A 28 8.17 -8.70 17.45
CA ALA A 28 6.86 -8.58 18.04
C ALA A 28 6.01 -9.59 17.29
N GLN A 29 5.51 -10.60 17.99
CA GLN A 29 4.53 -11.55 17.46
C GLN A 29 3.21 -10.78 17.29
N GLY A 30 3.22 -9.77 16.43
CA GLY A 30 2.04 -9.07 15.97
C GLY A 30 1.27 -10.02 15.06
N VAL A 31 -0.05 -9.95 15.12
CA VAL A 31 -0.92 -10.65 14.19
C VAL A 31 -0.52 -10.21 12.77
N ASP A 32 -0.09 -11.16 11.95
CA ASP A 32 0.15 -10.90 10.52
C ASP A 32 -1.21 -10.77 9.82
N ILE A 33 -1.69 -9.53 9.72
CA ILE A 33 -2.94 -9.17 9.08
C ILE A 33 -2.97 -9.47 7.57
N CYS A 34 -1.84 -9.85 6.97
CA CYS A 34 -1.73 -10.20 5.56
C CYS A 34 -1.64 -11.71 5.34
N ALA A 35 -1.61 -12.54 6.39
CA ALA A 35 -1.37 -13.98 6.26
C ALA A 35 -2.41 -14.72 5.41
N GLN A 36 -3.63 -14.20 5.35
CA GLN A 36 -4.74 -14.77 4.56
C GLN A 36 -5.14 -13.87 3.38
N ALA A 37 -4.35 -12.84 3.07
CA ALA A 37 -4.57 -12.02 1.90
C ALA A 37 -4.26 -12.84 0.63
N GLU A 38 -5.01 -12.62 -0.44
CA GLU A 38 -4.77 -13.28 -1.72
C GLU A 38 -3.37 -12.96 -2.27
N TYR A 39 -2.91 -11.72 -2.08
CA TYR A 39 -1.60 -11.24 -2.52
C TYR A 39 -0.73 -10.86 -1.33
N VAL A 40 -0.31 -11.86 -0.54
CA VAL A 40 0.43 -11.70 0.73
C VAL A 40 1.66 -10.77 0.61
N PRO A 41 2.60 -10.97 -0.35
CA PRO A 41 3.80 -10.12 -0.41
C PRO A 41 3.45 -8.65 -0.69
N LEU A 42 2.46 -8.43 -1.56
CA LEU A 42 1.95 -7.10 -1.88
C LEU A 42 1.30 -6.46 -0.65
N CYS A 43 0.42 -7.18 0.04
CA CYS A 43 -0.21 -6.71 1.28
C CYS A 43 0.83 -6.25 2.30
N ARG A 44 1.83 -7.09 2.59
CA ARG A 44 2.91 -6.79 3.54
C ARG A 44 3.71 -5.55 3.13
N SER A 45 4.00 -5.40 1.83
CA SER A 45 4.74 -4.23 1.31
C SER A 45 3.98 -2.91 1.51
N VAL A 46 2.64 -2.95 1.40
CA VAL A 46 1.76 -1.78 1.51
C VAL A 46 1.53 -1.40 2.97
N VAL A 47 1.21 -2.37 3.83
CA VAL A 47 0.90 -2.10 5.25
C VAL A 47 2.14 -1.89 6.12
N LYS A 48 3.35 -2.18 5.59
CA LYS A 48 4.66 -1.91 6.21
C LYS A 48 4.78 -2.39 7.66
N GLY A 49 4.23 -3.56 7.97
CA GLY A 49 4.27 -4.16 9.30
C GLY A 49 3.22 -3.63 10.29
N ALA A 50 2.22 -2.87 9.84
CA ALA A 50 1.08 -2.51 10.68
C ALA A 50 0.34 -3.77 11.15
N SER A 51 0.12 -3.87 12.46
CA SER A 51 -0.63 -4.97 13.09
C SER A 51 -2.07 -4.58 13.47
N ASP A 52 -2.38 -3.29 13.49
CA ASP A 52 -3.75 -2.78 13.67
C ASP A 52 -4.46 -2.74 12.31
N PRO A 53 -5.55 -3.50 12.12
CA PRO A 53 -6.33 -3.50 10.87
C PRO A 53 -6.83 -2.11 10.46
N THR A 54 -7.16 -1.24 11.42
CA THR A 54 -7.66 0.13 11.14
C THR A 54 -6.59 1.02 10.54
N VAL A 55 -5.36 0.93 11.08
CA VAL A 55 -4.21 1.65 10.52
C VAL A 55 -3.86 1.06 9.15
N ALA A 56 -3.82 -0.26 9.06
CA ALA A 56 -3.45 -0.96 7.83
C ALA A 56 -4.40 -0.68 6.67
N ILE A 57 -5.72 -0.72 6.90
CA ILE A 57 -6.69 -0.45 5.83
C ILE A 57 -6.62 1.01 5.37
N LYS A 58 -6.42 1.96 6.30
CA LYS A 58 -6.24 3.38 5.92
C LYS A 58 -5.03 3.55 5.02
N THR A 59 -3.89 2.97 5.41
CA THR A 59 -2.66 2.99 4.62
C THR A 59 -2.85 2.33 3.25
N ALA A 60 -3.52 1.17 3.21
CA ALA A 60 -3.79 0.45 1.98
C ALA A 60 -4.69 1.23 1.01
N ILE A 61 -5.77 1.84 1.51
CA ILE A 61 -6.66 2.70 0.70
C ILE A 61 -5.90 3.90 0.16
N GLN A 62 -5.10 4.58 0.98
CA GLN A 62 -4.31 5.72 0.54
C GLN A 62 -3.28 5.34 -0.55
N HIS A 63 -2.63 4.19 -0.40
CA HIS A 63 -1.72 3.68 -1.40
C HIS A 63 -2.44 3.32 -2.70
N LEU A 64 -3.59 2.64 -2.62
CA LEU A 64 -4.42 2.33 -3.79
C LEU A 64 -4.90 3.61 -4.50
N SER A 65 -5.31 4.65 -3.77
CA SER A 65 -5.66 5.95 -4.35
C SER A 65 -4.49 6.59 -5.08
N PHE A 66 -3.27 6.48 -4.55
CA PHE A 66 -2.07 6.98 -5.20
C PHE A 66 -1.77 6.22 -6.50
N GLU A 67 -1.79 4.89 -6.47
CA GLU A 67 -1.55 4.07 -7.66
C GLU A 67 -2.65 4.26 -8.72
N THR A 68 -3.90 4.44 -8.31
CA THR A 68 -5.01 4.75 -9.23
C THR A 68 -4.82 6.10 -9.91
N LYS A 69 -4.36 7.14 -9.20
CA LYS A 69 -4.02 8.44 -9.81
C LYS A 69 -2.87 8.33 -10.81
N ARG A 70 -1.88 7.48 -10.53
CA ARG A 70 -0.79 7.19 -11.47
C ARG A 70 -1.30 6.49 -12.72
N ALA A 71 -2.16 5.48 -12.55
CA ALA A 71 -2.76 4.76 -13.67
C ALA A 71 -3.60 5.70 -14.55
N LYS A 72 -4.43 6.56 -13.96
CA LYS A 72 -5.19 7.60 -14.67
C LYS A 72 -4.30 8.55 -15.46
N THR A 73 -3.21 9.02 -14.85
CA THR A 73 -2.26 9.90 -15.55
C THR A 73 -1.55 9.17 -16.69
N ALA A 74 -1.21 7.90 -16.51
CA ALA A 74 -0.58 7.10 -17.54
C ALA A 74 -1.54 6.79 -18.70
N SER A 75 -2.83 6.56 -18.41
CA SER A 75 -3.83 6.29 -19.43
C SER A 75 -4.09 7.51 -20.31
N SER A 76 -4.16 8.71 -19.75
CA SER A 76 -4.45 9.95 -20.51
C SER A 76 -3.40 10.31 -21.58
N ILE A 77 -2.21 9.70 -21.53
CA ILE A 77 -1.12 9.90 -22.49
C ILE A 77 -1.25 8.94 -23.71
N LEU A 78 -2.17 7.97 -23.65
CA LEU A 78 -2.34 6.93 -24.67
C LEU A 78 -3.34 7.39 -25.75
N GLY A 79 -2.91 7.36 -27.01
CA GLY A 79 -3.57 8.05 -28.14
C GLY A 79 -4.86 7.44 -28.72
N ASN A 80 -5.43 6.37 -28.15
CA ASN A 80 -6.74 5.86 -28.61
C ASN A 80 -7.85 6.35 -27.67
N LYS A 81 -8.59 7.38 -28.10
CA LYS A 81 -9.51 8.13 -27.24
C LYS A 81 -10.57 7.27 -26.56
N GLN A 82 -11.31 6.41 -27.26
CA GLN A 82 -12.55 5.87 -26.67
C GLN A 82 -12.33 4.88 -25.51
N ALA A 83 -11.48 3.86 -25.68
CA ALA A 83 -11.21 2.90 -24.60
C ALA A 83 -10.39 3.52 -23.45
N ILE A 84 -9.51 4.47 -23.77
CA ILE A 84 -8.76 5.22 -22.76
C ILE A 84 -9.65 6.18 -21.99
N ASP A 85 -10.64 6.80 -22.63
CA ASP A 85 -11.64 7.64 -21.97
C ASP A 85 -12.49 6.80 -21.01
N ALA A 86 -12.89 5.59 -21.42
CA ALA A 86 -13.59 4.65 -20.55
C ALA A 86 -12.74 4.27 -19.32
N CYS A 87 -11.47 3.91 -19.51
CA CYS A 87 -10.54 3.68 -18.42
C CYS A 87 -10.38 4.88 -17.49
N THR A 88 -10.27 6.08 -18.06
CA THR A 88 -10.13 7.31 -17.29
C THR A 88 -11.36 7.57 -16.41
N GLN A 89 -12.58 7.35 -16.94
CA GLN A 89 -13.84 7.45 -16.18
C GLN A 89 -13.94 6.38 -15.09
N ASN A 90 -13.52 5.15 -15.37
CA ASN A 90 -13.45 4.08 -14.39
C ASN A 90 -12.47 4.42 -13.25
N TYR A 91 -11.29 4.96 -13.56
CA TYR A 91 -10.35 5.40 -12.53
C TYR A 91 -10.88 6.56 -11.69
N ASP A 92 -11.62 7.51 -12.27
CA ASP A 92 -12.29 8.56 -11.50
C ASP A 92 -13.34 7.99 -10.55
N SER A 93 -14.15 7.05 -11.04
CA SER A 93 -15.16 6.39 -10.22
C SER A 93 -14.53 5.55 -9.10
N ALA A 94 -13.39 4.90 -9.37
CA ALA A 94 -12.61 4.21 -8.35
C ALA A 94 -12.07 5.19 -7.30
N LEU A 95 -11.52 6.34 -7.70
CA LEU A 95 -11.02 7.36 -6.77
C LEU A 95 -12.11 7.91 -5.86
N ASP A 96 -13.31 8.17 -6.41
CA ASP A 96 -14.47 8.59 -5.62
C ASP A 96 -14.87 7.54 -4.58
N ASN A 97 -14.88 6.26 -4.96
CA ASN A 97 -15.15 5.17 -4.04
C ASN A 97 -14.05 5.01 -2.98
N LEU A 98 -12.78 5.19 -3.32
CA LEU A 98 -11.69 5.13 -2.35
C LEU A 98 -11.75 6.30 -1.36
N GLN A 99 -12.15 7.48 -1.82
CA GLN A 99 -12.38 8.63 -0.95
C GLN A 99 -13.53 8.36 0.03
N LYS A 100 -14.68 7.88 -0.47
CA LYS A 100 -15.81 7.44 0.37
C LYS A 100 -15.43 6.32 1.33
N SER A 101 -14.56 5.40 0.92
CA SER A 101 -14.03 4.34 1.78
C SER A 101 -13.31 4.93 3.00
N LEU A 102 -12.49 5.98 2.81
CA LEU A 102 -11.84 6.66 3.94
C LEU A 102 -12.84 7.36 4.86
N GLU A 103 -13.92 7.94 4.31
CA GLU A 103 -14.99 8.57 5.09
C GLU A 103 -15.77 7.54 5.92
N TYR A 104 -16.19 6.43 5.30
CA TYR A 104 -16.88 5.34 5.98
C TYR A 104 -16.01 4.65 7.04
N LEU A 105 -14.70 4.56 6.80
CA LEU A 105 -13.74 4.09 7.81
C LEU A 105 -13.74 5.02 9.04
N GLN A 106 -13.81 6.34 8.86
CA GLN A 106 -13.82 7.30 9.97
C GLN A 106 -15.08 7.21 10.82
N ILE A 107 -16.25 7.05 10.19
CA ILE A 107 -17.53 6.92 10.88
C ILE A 107 -17.88 5.47 11.27
N LYS A 108 -16.97 4.53 11.04
CA LYS A 108 -17.10 3.09 11.33
C LYS A 108 -18.28 2.40 10.64
N ASP A 109 -18.68 2.89 9.47
CA ASP A 109 -19.64 2.21 8.60
C ASP A 109 -18.92 1.15 7.77
N LEU A 110 -18.65 0.00 8.39
CA LEU A 110 -17.88 -1.09 7.78
C LEU A 110 -18.58 -1.75 6.58
N PRO A 111 -19.91 -1.94 6.57
CA PRO A 111 -20.62 -2.38 5.37
C PRO A 111 -20.41 -1.44 4.19
N SER A 112 -20.63 -0.13 4.37
CA SER A 112 -20.46 0.84 3.27
C SER A 112 -19.01 0.93 2.81
N LEU A 113 -18.03 0.86 3.73
CA LEU A 113 -16.61 0.74 3.39
C LEU A 113 -16.35 -0.43 2.43
N ARG A 114 -16.85 -1.63 2.74
CA ARG A 114 -16.63 -2.83 1.90
C ARG A 114 -17.33 -2.71 0.55
N VAL A 115 -18.51 -2.10 0.49
CA VAL A 115 -19.23 -1.83 -0.77
C VAL A 115 -18.42 -0.87 -1.66
N MET A 116 -17.89 0.21 -1.10
CA MET A 116 -17.06 1.17 -1.85
C MET A 116 -15.76 0.52 -2.36
N LEU A 117 -15.07 -0.25 -1.53
CA LEU A 117 -13.87 -0.99 -1.94
C LEU A 117 -14.17 -2.00 -3.07
N SER A 118 -15.30 -2.71 -2.97
CA SER A 118 -15.73 -3.65 -4.02
C SER A 118 -16.06 -2.91 -5.31
N GLY A 119 -16.69 -1.73 -5.22
CA GLY A 119 -16.93 -0.89 -6.39
C GLY A 119 -15.64 -0.40 -7.04
N ALA A 120 -14.64 0.02 -6.26
CA ALA A 120 -13.33 0.39 -6.81
C ALA A 120 -12.66 -0.77 -7.56
N LEU A 121 -12.70 -1.98 -6.99
CA LEU A 121 -12.24 -3.20 -7.65
C LEU A 121 -12.94 -3.42 -9.00
N SER A 122 -14.27 -3.33 -9.03
CA SER A 122 -15.04 -3.52 -10.27
C SER A 122 -14.67 -2.52 -11.36
N PHE A 123 -14.36 -1.27 -11.02
CA PHE A 123 -13.96 -0.29 -12.03
C PHE A 123 -12.62 -0.61 -12.69
N TYR A 124 -11.68 -1.25 -11.99
CA TYR A 124 -10.45 -1.73 -12.62
C TYR A 124 -10.73 -2.88 -13.59
N VAL A 125 -11.65 -3.79 -13.27
CA VAL A 125 -12.10 -4.84 -14.18
C VAL A 125 -12.75 -4.23 -15.42
N SER A 126 -13.65 -3.27 -15.25
CA SER A 126 -14.33 -2.59 -16.37
C SER A 126 -13.38 -1.86 -17.31
N CYS A 127 -12.27 -1.29 -16.82
CA CYS A 127 -11.24 -0.70 -17.68
C CYS A 127 -10.52 -1.76 -18.51
N THR A 128 -10.15 -2.89 -17.89
CA THR A 128 -9.55 -4.04 -18.58
C THR A 128 -10.45 -4.58 -19.68
N ASP A 129 -11.75 -4.73 -19.41
CA ASP A 129 -12.73 -5.18 -20.41
C ASP A 129 -12.83 -4.18 -21.57
N ALA A 130 -12.93 -2.88 -21.28
CA ALA A 130 -13.04 -1.84 -22.30
C ALA A 130 -11.83 -1.78 -23.25
N VAL A 131 -10.62 -2.07 -22.77
CA VAL A 131 -9.43 -2.13 -23.65
C VAL A 131 -9.31 -3.44 -24.41
N ALA A 132 -9.84 -4.55 -23.87
CA ALA A 132 -9.83 -5.86 -24.52
C ALA A 132 -10.77 -5.90 -25.74
N GLU A 133 -11.85 -5.14 -25.72
CA GLU A 133 -12.82 -5.04 -26.83
C GLU A 133 -12.26 -4.34 -28.08
N VAL A 134 -11.13 -3.65 -27.99
CA VAL A 134 -10.56 -2.90 -29.13
C VAL A 134 -9.57 -3.75 -29.93
N SER A 135 -10.02 -4.31 -31.05
CA SER A 135 -9.22 -5.18 -31.91
C SER A 135 -8.45 -4.41 -33.02
N THR A 136 -7.27 -3.84 -32.70
CA THR A 136 -6.26 -3.40 -33.71
C THR A 136 -4.83 -3.53 -33.18
N PHE A 137 -3.85 -3.84 -34.05
CA PHE A 137 -2.47 -4.22 -33.65
C PHE A 137 -1.74 -3.21 -32.75
N GLY A 138 -1.86 -1.90 -33.00
CA GLY A 138 -1.28 -0.85 -32.15
C GLY A 138 -1.97 -0.71 -30.79
N VAL A 139 -3.25 -1.09 -30.70
CA VAL A 139 -4.03 -1.09 -29.47
C VAL A 139 -3.70 -2.31 -28.60
N VAL A 140 -3.29 -3.45 -29.18
CA VAL A 140 -2.90 -4.65 -28.41
C VAL A 140 -1.79 -4.36 -27.40
N LYS A 141 -0.75 -3.61 -27.79
CA LYS A 141 0.34 -3.25 -26.87
C LYS A 141 -0.13 -2.32 -25.76
N MET A 142 -1.03 -1.40 -26.09
CA MET A 142 -1.64 -0.47 -25.15
C MET A 142 -2.51 -1.20 -24.14
N ALA A 143 -3.41 -2.07 -24.63
CA ALA A 143 -4.29 -2.91 -23.82
C ALA A 143 -3.47 -3.76 -22.83
N LYS A 144 -2.38 -4.38 -23.27
CA LYS A 144 -1.49 -5.15 -22.39
C LYS A 144 -0.88 -4.33 -21.25
N ASN A 145 -0.53 -3.06 -21.50
CA ASN A 145 0.03 -2.19 -20.46
C ASN A 145 -1.06 -1.75 -19.47
N VAL A 146 -2.26 -1.45 -19.96
CA VAL A 146 -3.42 -1.12 -19.13
C VAL A 146 -3.83 -2.33 -18.28
N GLU A 147 -4.01 -3.49 -18.89
CA GLU A 147 -4.32 -4.77 -18.23
C GLU A 147 -3.33 -5.08 -17.10
N LYS A 148 -2.02 -4.93 -17.35
CA LYS A 148 -1.01 -5.13 -16.29
C LYS A 148 -1.17 -4.14 -15.14
N THR A 149 -1.49 -2.89 -15.44
CA THR A 149 -1.69 -1.84 -14.44
C THR A 149 -2.95 -2.12 -13.62
N ASP A 150 -4.06 -2.42 -14.29
CA ASP A 150 -5.33 -2.76 -13.65
C ASP A 150 -5.23 -4.02 -12.80
N THR A 151 -4.55 -5.06 -13.29
CA THR A 151 -4.29 -6.27 -12.51
C THR A 151 -3.60 -5.93 -11.17
N ALA A 152 -2.61 -5.04 -11.18
CA ALA A 152 -1.96 -4.60 -9.95
C ALA A 152 -2.92 -3.83 -9.02
N LEU A 153 -3.79 -2.97 -9.58
CA LEU A 153 -4.82 -2.24 -8.82
C LEU A 153 -5.88 -3.18 -8.24
N GLN A 154 -6.29 -4.21 -8.99
CA GLN A 154 -7.22 -5.25 -8.54
C GLN A 154 -6.62 -6.02 -7.37
N HIS A 155 -5.35 -6.43 -7.46
CA HIS A 155 -4.67 -7.11 -6.35
C HIS A 155 -4.59 -6.24 -5.09
N LEU A 156 -4.31 -4.94 -5.25
CA LEU A 156 -4.32 -3.98 -4.15
C LEU A 156 -5.72 -3.83 -3.54
N ALA A 157 -6.76 -3.73 -4.37
CA ALA A 157 -8.15 -3.63 -3.90
C ALA A 157 -8.63 -4.90 -3.20
N GLY A 158 -8.25 -6.08 -3.71
CA GLY A 158 -8.48 -7.37 -3.05
C GLY A 158 -7.82 -7.43 -1.67
N ASN A 159 -6.58 -6.95 -1.55
CA ASN A 159 -5.91 -6.81 -0.25
C ASN A 159 -6.61 -5.80 0.67
N CYS A 160 -7.12 -4.68 0.15
CA CYS A 160 -7.94 -3.75 0.93
C CYS A 160 -9.21 -4.43 1.46
N LEU A 161 -9.92 -5.21 0.64
CA LEU A 161 -11.10 -5.97 1.06
C LEU A 161 -10.76 -7.00 2.14
N HIS A 162 -9.62 -7.69 1.98
CA HIS A 162 -9.12 -8.61 2.99
C HIS A 162 -8.90 -7.90 4.34
N ILE A 163 -8.13 -6.81 4.36
CA ILE A 163 -7.86 -6.08 5.62
C ILE A 163 -9.16 -5.50 6.20
N ALA A 164 -10.07 -5.00 5.37
CA ALA A 164 -11.37 -4.51 5.82
C ALA A 164 -12.24 -5.61 6.44
N SER A 165 -12.08 -6.87 6.05
CA SER A 165 -12.78 -8.01 6.67
C SER A 165 -12.34 -8.25 8.13
N LEU A 166 -11.16 -7.76 8.52
CA LEU A 166 -10.61 -7.91 9.87
C LEU A 166 -11.12 -6.84 10.85
N LEU A 167 -11.82 -5.81 10.36
CA LEU A 167 -12.40 -4.73 11.16
C LEU A 167 -13.65 -5.20 11.94
N LYS A 168 -13.79 -4.72 13.17
CA LYS A 168 -14.89 -5.03 14.10
C LYS A 168 -15.74 -3.81 14.40
#